data_AF-A0A938E8J6-F1
#
_entry.id   AF-A0A938E8J6-F1
#
_cell.length_a   1.000
_cell.length_b   1.000
_cell.length_c   1.000
_cell.angle_alpha   90.00
_cell.angle_beta   90.00
_cell.angle_gamma   90.00
#
_symmetry.space_group_name_H-M   'P 1'
#
loop_
_entity.id
_entity.type
_entity.pdbx_description
1 polymer ?
#
loop_
_entity_poly.entity_id
_entity_poly.type
_entity_poly.pdbx_seq_one_letter_code
_entity_poly.pdbx_strand_id
1 'polypeptide(L)'
;MAEEKGTVVLAIGGKPGEPFAISSWERSAEALRLWRTRDWATAIGLLENQLREDPGNANVLYNLACAEARAGRTEAAIGHLNEAVASSERFAELASTDTDFDAIRDDPRFPAP
;
A
#
# COMPACT_ATOMS: atom_id res chain seq x y z
N MET A 1 -32.48 23.99 0.13
CA MET A 1 -31.95 22.62 0.06
C MET A 1 -31.78 22.25 -1.39
N ALA A 2 -30.54 22.19 -1.88
CA ALA A 2 -30.11 21.34 -3.00
C ALA A 2 -28.63 21.64 -3.32
N GLU A 3 -27.82 20.61 -3.07
CA GLU A 3 -26.71 20.14 -3.91
C GLU A 3 -25.54 21.09 -4.19
N GLU A 4 -24.54 21.04 -3.30
CA GLU A 4 -23.17 21.43 -3.64
C GLU A 4 -22.44 20.22 -4.24
N LYS A 5 -22.44 20.12 -5.57
CA LYS A 5 -21.57 19.21 -6.32
C LYS A 5 -20.13 19.73 -6.28
N GLY A 6 -19.42 19.36 -5.23
CA GLY A 6 -17.96 19.52 -5.13
C GLY A 6 -17.26 18.18 -5.28
N THR A 7 -17.32 17.56 -6.46
CA THR A 7 -16.39 16.45 -6.77
C THR A 7 -15.02 17.07 -6.97
N VAL A 8 -14.25 17.15 -5.89
CA VAL A 8 -12.82 17.41 -5.99
C VAL A 8 -12.19 16.14 -6.55
N VAL A 9 -12.01 16.11 -7.87
CA VAL A 9 -11.09 15.18 -8.51
C VAL A 9 -9.69 15.61 -8.10
N LEU A 10 -9.21 15.09 -6.98
CA LEU A 10 -7.81 15.21 -6.62
C LEU A 10 -7.04 14.14 -7.40
N ALA A 11 -6.73 14.46 -8.66
CA ALA A 11 -5.72 13.75 -9.43
C ALA A 11 -4.37 14.01 -8.74
N ILE A 12 -3.99 13.17 -7.78
CA ILE A 12 -2.59 13.11 -7.32
C ILE A 12 -1.83 12.35 -8.41
N GLY A 13 -1.47 13.07 -9.47
CA GLY A 13 -0.39 12.66 -10.35
C GLY A 13 0.89 12.63 -9.54
N GLY A 14 1.32 11.44 -9.13
CA GLY A 14 2.66 11.23 -8.61
C GLY A 14 3.66 11.57 -9.71
N LYS A 15 4.52 12.57 -9.47
CA LYS A 15 5.61 12.88 -10.40
C LYS A 15 6.63 11.73 -10.36
N PRO A 16 7.07 11.20 -11.51
CA PRO A 16 8.17 10.25 -11.53
C PRO A 16 9.46 10.97 -11.10
N GLY A 17 10.09 10.50 -10.01
CA GLY A 17 11.41 10.95 -9.58
C GLY A 17 11.55 11.57 -8.19
N GLU A 18 10.50 11.62 -7.36
CA GLU A 18 10.70 11.99 -5.95
C GLU A 18 11.26 10.82 -5.14
N PRO A 19 12.23 11.09 -4.23
CA PRO A 19 12.78 10.06 -3.37
C PRO A 19 11.66 9.40 -2.57
N PHE A 20 11.81 8.10 -2.44
CA PHE A 20 11.00 7.13 -1.71
C PHE A 20 10.84 7.54 -0.23
N ALA A 21 10.05 8.57 -0.01
CA ALA A 21 9.56 8.96 1.29
C ALA A 21 8.32 8.12 1.50
N ILE A 22 8.31 7.28 2.54
CA ILE A 22 7.13 6.76 3.26
C ILE A 22 5.88 7.41 2.67
N SER A 23 5.21 6.68 1.79
CA SER A 23 4.48 7.24 0.65
C SER A 23 3.40 8.24 1.10
N SER A 24 3.04 9.19 0.24
CA SER A 24 2.16 10.32 0.60
C SER A 24 0.89 9.93 1.37
N TRP A 25 0.38 8.71 1.16
CA TRP A 25 -0.74 8.12 1.89
C TRP A 25 -0.44 7.80 3.38
N GLU A 26 0.74 7.32 3.77
CA GLU A 26 1.14 7.00 5.17
C GLU A 26 1.10 8.25 6.05
N ARG A 27 1.29 9.43 5.45
CA ARG A 27 1.21 10.72 6.13
C ARG A 27 -0.20 11.31 6.18
N SER A 28 -1.18 10.69 5.51
CA SER A 28 -2.56 11.13 5.54
C SER A 28 -3.22 10.79 6.87
N ALA A 29 -4.02 11.72 7.40
CA ALA A 29 -4.78 11.51 8.63
C ALA A 29 -5.70 10.28 8.55
N GLU A 30 -6.20 9.95 7.36
CA GLU A 30 -7.03 8.78 7.11
C GLU A 30 -6.24 7.47 7.24
N ALA A 31 -5.08 7.34 6.59
CA ALA A 31 -4.23 6.16 6.72
C ALA A 31 -3.78 5.94 8.16
N LEU A 32 -3.35 7.01 8.84
CA LEU A 32 -2.99 6.95 10.26
C LEU A 32 -4.15 6.46 11.13
N ARG A 33 -5.37 6.94 10.85
CA ARG A 33 -6.57 6.47 11.55
C ARG A 33 -6.77 4.97 11.31
N LEU A 34 -6.74 4.54 10.05
CA LEU A 34 -6.99 3.14 9.66
C LEU A 34 -5.99 2.18 10.29
N TRP A 35 -4.69 2.50 10.27
CA TRP A 35 -3.64 1.69 10.91
C TRP A 35 -3.83 1.64 12.42
N ARG A 36 -4.10 2.78 13.05
CA ARG A 36 -4.32 2.85 14.50
C ARG A 36 -5.56 2.08 14.94
N THR A 37 -6.64 2.11 14.16
CA THR A 37 -7.87 1.36 14.44
C THR A 37 -7.84 -0.06 13.90
N ARG A 38 -6.76 -0.46 13.21
CA ARG A 38 -6.62 -1.78 12.55
C ARG A 38 -7.77 -2.09 11.60
N ASP A 39 -8.30 -1.05 10.96
CA ASP A 39 -9.41 -1.15 10.01
C ASP A 39 -8.87 -1.52 8.62
N TRP A 40 -8.29 -2.71 8.54
CA TRP A 40 -7.57 -3.18 7.36
C TRP A 40 -8.49 -3.38 6.17
N ALA A 41 -9.74 -3.79 6.40
CA ALA A 41 -10.72 -3.96 5.33
C ALA A 41 -10.96 -2.65 4.57
N THR A 42 -11.12 -1.54 5.29
CA THR A 42 -11.28 -0.21 4.68
C THR A 42 -10.00 0.25 4.00
N ALA A 43 -8.84 0.04 4.64
CA ALA A 43 -7.54 0.35 4.03
C ALA A 43 -7.32 -0.36 2.69
N ILE A 44 -7.57 -1.67 2.65
CA ILE A 44 -7.45 -2.49 1.45
C ILE A 44 -8.36 -1.95 0.34
N GLY A 45 -9.64 -1.69 0.63
CA GLY A 45 -10.57 -1.18 -0.39
C GLY A 45 -10.16 0.19 -0.97
N LEU A 46 -9.58 1.06 -0.14
CA LEU A 46 -9.03 2.35 -0.61
C LEU A 46 -7.82 2.16 -1.51
N LEU A 47 -6.88 1.29 -1.12
CA LEU A 47 -5.66 1.01 -1.87
C LEU A 47 -5.95 0.27 -3.19
N GLU A 48 -6.88 -0.69 -3.19
CA GLU A 48 -7.39 -1.33 -4.40
C GLU A 48 -8.04 -0.31 -5.35
N ASN A 49 -8.79 0.67 -4.81
CA ASN A 49 -9.33 1.75 -5.63
C ASN A 49 -8.21 2.62 -6.24
N GLN A 50 -7.19 2.94 -5.46
CA GLN A 50 -6.05 3.71 -5.96
C GLN A 50 -5.28 2.94 -7.05
N LEU A 51 -5.10 1.62 -6.89
CA LEU A 51 -4.45 0.77 -7.89
C LEU A 51 -5.27 0.63 -9.17
N ARG A 52 -6.61 0.73 -9.10
CA ARG A 52 -7.46 0.80 -10.31
C ARG A 52 -7.24 2.08 -11.11
N GLU A 53 -6.97 3.19 -10.45
CA GLU A 53 -6.71 4.48 -11.10
C GLU A 53 -5.28 4.57 -11.67
N ASP A 54 -4.31 3.96 -10.98
CA ASP A 54 -2.90 3.90 -11.42
C ASP A 54 -2.36 2.46 -11.30
N PRO A 55 -2.69 1.59 -12.28
CA PRO A 55 -2.26 0.19 -12.27
C PRO A 55 -0.74 0.09 -12.35
N GLY A 56 -0.15 -0.67 -11.41
CA GLY A 56 1.30 -0.87 -11.35
C GLY A 56 2.04 0.18 -10.53
N ASN A 57 1.35 1.06 -9.81
CA ASN A 57 1.99 1.93 -8.83
C ASN A 57 2.61 1.10 -7.69
N ALA A 58 3.93 0.91 -7.75
CA ALA A 58 4.67 0.05 -6.83
C ALA A 58 4.53 0.46 -5.35
N ASN A 59 4.35 1.75 -5.06
CA ASN A 59 4.09 2.19 -3.69
C ASN A 59 2.73 1.70 -3.22
N VAL A 60 1.67 1.88 -4.03
CA VAL A 60 0.32 1.42 -3.69
C VAL A 60 0.29 -0.09 -3.50
N LEU A 61 0.96 -0.84 -4.40
CA LEU A 61 1.12 -2.30 -4.28
C LEU A 61 1.79 -2.69 -2.95
N TYR A 62 2.89 -2.03 -2.57
CA TYR A 62 3.56 -2.29 -1.31
C TYR A 62 2.66 -2.02 -0.09
N ASN A 63 1.97 -0.88 -0.08
CA ASN A 63 1.08 -0.52 1.03
C ASN A 63 -0.14 -1.45 1.14
N LEU A 64 -0.66 -1.89 -0.01
CA LEU A 64 -1.73 -2.87 -0.08
C LEU A 64 -1.25 -4.19 0.52
N ALA A 65 -0.04 -4.64 0.16
CA ALA A 65 0.57 -5.81 0.75
C ALA A 65 0.72 -5.69 2.28
N CYS A 66 1.14 -4.52 2.80
CA CYS A 66 1.19 -4.28 4.25
C CYS A 66 -0.19 -4.47 4.90
N ALA A 67 -1.23 -3.83 4.36
CA ALA A 67 -2.59 -3.92 4.88
C ALA A 67 -3.13 -5.37 4.85
N GLU A 68 -2.86 -6.09 3.77
CA GLU A 68 -3.24 -7.49 3.57
C GLU A 68 -2.51 -8.42 4.53
N ALA A 69 -1.20 -8.23 4.74
CA ALA A 69 -0.43 -8.99 5.72
C ALA A 69 -1.00 -8.79 7.13
N ARG A 70 -1.30 -7.54 7.52
CA ARG A 70 -1.94 -7.22 8.80
C ARG A 70 -3.36 -7.74 8.95
N ALA A 71 -4.07 -7.93 7.83
CA ALA A 71 -5.38 -8.56 7.78
C ALA A 71 -5.32 -10.11 7.76
N GLY A 72 -4.14 -10.72 7.70
CA GLY A 72 -3.97 -12.17 7.58
C GLY A 72 -4.25 -12.73 6.18
N ARG A 73 -4.25 -11.87 5.14
CA ARG A 73 -4.46 -12.25 3.74
C ARG A 73 -3.12 -12.57 3.07
N THR A 74 -2.44 -13.61 3.56
CA THR A 74 -1.05 -13.96 3.19
C THR A 74 -0.84 -14.09 1.68
N GLU A 75 -1.70 -14.81 0.96
CA GLU A 75 -1.56 -15.00 -0.49
C GLU A 75 -1.56 -13.68 -1.26
N ALA A 76 -2.50 -12.80 -0.95
CA ALA A 76 -2.64 -11.50 -1.62
C ALA A 76 -1.45 -10.59 -1.27
N ALA A 77 -1.07 -10.56 0.01
CA ALA A 77 0.06 -9.76 0.48
C ALA A 77 1.36 -10.13 -0.24
N ILE A 78 1.66 -11.44 -0.35
CA ILE A 78 2.85 -11.93 -1.05
C ILE A 78 2.78 -11.58 -2.54
N GLY A 79 1.61 -11.70 -3.16
CA GLY A 79 1.40 -11.35 -4.57
C GLY A 79 1.76 -9.88 -4.84
N HIS A 80 1.09 -8.96 -4.16
CA HIS A 80 1.30 -7.52 -4.36
C HIS A 80 2.70 -7.07 -3.92
N LEU A 81 3.28 -7.67 -2.88
CA LEU A 81 4.65 -7.37 -2.46
C LEU A 81 5.65 -7.76 -3.56
N ASN A 82 5.51 -8.95 -4.15
CA ASN A 82 6.37 -9.37 -5.26
C ASN A 82 6.22 -8.47 -6.50
N GLU A 83 5.00 -7.99 -6.80
CA GLU A 83 4.79 -7.02 -7.87
C GLU A 83 5.49 -5.68 -7.59
N ALA A 84 5.46 -5.19 -6.34
CA ALA A 84 6.20 -4.00 -5.96
C ALA A 84 7.72 -4.21 -6.11
N VAL A 85 8.24 -5.35 -5.65
CA VAL A 85 9.67 -5.72 -5.78
C VAL A 85 10.11 -5.84 -7.24
N ALA A 86 9.24 -6.37 -8.11
CA ALA A 86 9.52 -6.44 -9.54
C ALA A 86 9.70 -5.05 -10.18
N SER A 87 9.11 -4.00 -9.60
CA SER A 87 9.34 -2.62 -10.01
C SER A 87 10.64 -2.04 -9.44
N SER A 88 11.00 -2.40 -8.20
CA SER A 88 12.26 -1.99 -7.57
C SER A 88 12.65 -2.93 -6.43
N GLU A 89 13.85 -3.51 -6.51
CA GLU A 89 14.40 -4.42 -5.48
C GLU A 89 14.46 -3.79 -4.08
N ARG A 90 14.52 -2.45 -4.00
CA ARG A 90 14.45 -1.71 -2.74
C ARG A 90 13.23 -2.08 -1.88
N PHE A 91 12.11 -2.45 -2.49
CA PHE A 91 10.94 -2.87 -1.73
C PHE A 91 11.18 -4.15 -0.92
N ALA A 92 12.08 -5.04 -1.37
CA ALA A 92 12.45 -6.24 -0.62
C ALA A 92 13.31 -5.86 0.60
N GLU A 93 14.25 -4.92 0.43
CA GLU A 93 15.03 -4.34 1.55
C GLU A 93 14.12 -3.70 2.59
N LEU A 94 13.13 -2.91 2.17
CA LEU A 94 12.14 -2.31 3.07
C LEU A 94 11.32 -3.37 3.79
N ALA A 95 10.73 -4.31 3.04
CA ALA A 95 9.89 -5.37 3.58
C ALA A 95 10.62 -6.24 4.61
N SER A 96 11.94 -6.44 4.42
CA SER A 96 12.77 -7.22 5.35
C SER A 96 12.84 -6.67 6.77
N THR A 97 12.57 -5.36 6.94
CA THR A 97 12.58 -4.67 8.24
C THR A 97 11.21 -4.13 8.66
N ASP A 98 10.23 -4.18 7.78
CA ASP A 98 8.89 -3.68 8.04
C ASP A 98 8.07 -4.67 8.87
N THR A 99 7.63 -4.22 10.05
CA THR A 99 6.86 -5.03 10.99
C THR A 99 5.48 -5.42 10.48
N ASP A 100 4.98 -4.75 9.43
CA ASP A 100 3.69 -5.14 8.85
C ASP A 100 3.73 -6.54 8.23
N PHE A 101 4.92 -7.01 7.87
CA PHE A 101 5.15 -8.33 7.29
C PHE A 101 5.63 -9.38 8.29
N ASP A 102 5.74 -9.07 9.59
CA ASP A 102 6.27 -10.02 10.58
C ASP A 102 5.54 -11.38 10.55
N ALA A 103 4.23 -11.37 10.31
CA ALA A 103 3.39 -12.57 10.25
C ALA A 103 3.62 -13.45 9.00
N ILE A 104 4.24 -12.90 7.95
CA ILE A 104 4.44 -13.59 6.67
C ILE A 104 5.92 -13.67 6.24
N ARG A 105 6.84 -13.11 7.03
CA ARG A 105 8.26 -13.01 6.67
C ARG A 105 8.97 -14.36 6.55
N ASP A 106 8.49 -15.37 7.27
CA ASP A 106 9.01 -16.74 7.20
C ASP A 106 8.41 -17.56 6.03
N ASP A 107 7.48 -16.98 5.25
CA ASP A 107 6.94 -17.66 4.07
C ASP A 107 8.05 -17.78 2.99
N PRO A 108 8.30 -18.95 2.40
CA PRO A 108 9.35 -19.14 1.39
C PRO A 108 9.16 -18.30 0.12
N ARG A 109 7.97 -17.74 -0.10
CA ARG A 109 7.65 -16.84 -1.23
C ARG A 109 7.83 -15.37 -0.89
N PHE A 110 8.14 -15.04 0.36
CA PHE A 110 8.45 -13.69 0.77
C PHE A 110 9.75 -13.24 0.07
N PRO A 111 9.78 -12.07 -0.58
CA PRO A 111 10.95 -11.64 -1.33
C PRO A 111 12.12 -11.37 -0.39
N ALA A 112 13.27 -11.96 -0.72
CA ALA A 112 14.53 -11.65 -0.08
C ALA A 112 15.13 -10.37 -0.68
N PRO A 113 15.80 -9.53 0.14
CA PRO A 113 16.57 -8.39 -0.34
C PRO A 113 17.82 -8.78 -1.15
#